data_AF-A0A0D3H038-F1
#
_entry.id   AF-A0A0D3H038-F1
#
_cell.length_a   1.000
_cell.length_b   1.000
_cell.length_c   1.000
_cell.angle_alpha   90.00
_cell.angle_beta   90.00
_cell.angle_gamma   90.00
#
_symmetry.space_group_name_H-M   'P 1'
#
loop_
_entity.id
_entity.type
_entity.pdbx_description
1 polymer ?
#
loop_
_entity_poly.entity_id
_entity_poly.type
_entity_poly.pdbx_seq_one_letter_code
_entity_poly.pdbx_strand_id
1 'polypeptide(L)'
;MATAASTASSTTSPPHTTTMSTHSTELVKGSHEFTVAGYSLQKRNGAGHRISSGSFEVGGYSWAVRFYPAGSTKDQEEGHVSVFLELGSTVVEKVTARFRFRVNGATASSWGQFNDFTLISKTWGYQKFMEIETVESEYLINDCLTMHCDVEVVKELKTGATMSRFITVPPPAICCHLEQLLESKEGCDVTFQVERSDYDAHRVVLSARSPVFRAQFFGPMADTGGGGRYVRILDMKPTVFEAVLRFIYTDRLPPVEDGEAAASSCWREDVREMARS
;
A
#
# COMPACT_ATOMS: atom_id res chain seq x y z
N MET A 1 3.22 -85.68 -18.44
CA MET A 1 2.49 -84.40 -18.28
C MET A 1 3.19 -83.59 -17.22
N ALA A 2 3.70 -82.40 -17.57
CA ALA A 2 3.88 -81.20 -16.76
C ALA A 2 4.89 -80.29 -17.48
N THR A 3 4.38 -79.48 -18.41
CA THR A 3 5.12 -78.41 -19.08
C THR A 3 5.24 -77.21 -18.13
N ALA A 4 6.47 -76.76 -17.84
CA ALA A 4 6.73 -75.52 -17.11
C ALA A 4 6.40 -74.31 -18.00
N ALA A 5 5.46 -73.47 -17.56
CA ALA A 5 5.16 -72.20 -18.19
C ALA A 5 6.12 -71.11 -17.65
N SER A 6 6.86 -70.47 -18.56
CA SER A 6 7.64 -69.27 -18.26
C SER A 6 6.73 -68.05 -18.35
N THR A 7 6.49 -67.39 -17.23
CA THR A 7 5.81 -66.09 -17.17
C THR A 7 6.83 -64.97 -17.39
N ALA A 8 6.78 -64.33 -18.56
CA ALA A 8 7.46 -63.06 -18.80
C ALA A 8 6.64 -61.91 -18.18
N SER A 9 7.22 -61.17 -17.23
CA SER A 9 6.61 -59.96 -16.68
C SER A 9 6.83 -58.78 -17.62
N SER A 10 5.78 -58.25 -18.22
CA SER A 10 5.82 -56.94 -18.90
C SER A 10 5.77 -55.83 -17.86
N THR A 11 6.88 -55.13 -17.67
CA THR A 11 6.94 -53.88 -16.89
C THR A 11 6.48 -52.70 -17.75
N THR A 12 5.29 -52.17 -17.46
CA THR A 12 4.79 -50.92 -18.03
C THR A 12 5.31 -49.74 -17.20
N SER A 13 6.12 -48.87 -17.81
CA SER A 13 6.57 -47.61 -17.18
C SER A 13 5.39 -46.65 -16.97
N PRO A 14 5.33 -45.89 -15.87
CA PRO A 14 4.25 -44.93 -15.63
C PRO A 14 4.31 -43.75 -16.62
N PRO A 15 3.17 -43.10 -16.94
CA PRO A 15 3.14 -41.97 -17.86
C PRO A 15 3.94 -40.80 -17.30
N HIS A 16 4.98 -40.38 -18.03
CA HIS A 16 5.73 -39.18 -17.72
C HIS A 16 4.90 -37.95 -18.05
N THR A 17 4.66 -37.11 -17.06
CA THR A 17 4.07 -35.78 -17.29
C THR A 17 5.20 -34.82 -17.64
N THR A 18 5.29 -34.43 -18.90
CA THR A 18 6.23 -33.41 -19.36
C THR A 18 5.61 -32.04 -19.13
N THR A 19 6.25 -31.21 -18.30
CA THR A 19 5.91 -29.79 -18.16
C THR A 19 6.89 -28.96 -18.98
N MET A 20 6.37 -27.97 -19.71
CA MET A 20 7.18 -26.94 -20.38
C MET A 20 6.91 -25.58 -19.76
N SER A 21 7.96 -24.77 -19.66
CA SER A 21 7.88 -23.36 -19.29
C SER A 21 8.74 -22.53 -20.24
N THR A 22 8.26 -21.33 -20.57
CA THR A 22 9.04 -20.35 -21.34
C THR A 22 9.23 -19.09 -20.51
N HIS A 23 10.45 -18.55 -20.53
CA HIS A 23 10.75 -17.23 -19.99
C HIS A 23 10.65 -16.22 -21.13
N SER A 24 9.82 -15.18 -20.96
CA SER A 24 9.72 -14.08 -21.92
C SER A 24 9.95 -12.76 -21.19
N THR A 25 10.62 -11.82 -21.86
CA THR A 25 10.87 -10.47 -21.35
C THR A 25 10.21 -9.49 -22.31
N GLU A 26 9.31 -8.64 -21.79
CA GLU A 26 8.65 -7.58 -22.54
C GLU A 26 9.13 -6.19 -22.09
N LEU A 27 9.09 -5.22 -23.00
CA LEU A 27 9.30 -3.81 -22.69
C LEU A 27 7.97 -3.08 -22.74
N VAL A 28 7.49 -2.61 -21.59
CA VAL A 28 6.30 -1.77 -21.49
C VAL A 28 6.71 -0.31 -21.60
N LYS A 29 6.16 0.40 -22.59
CA LYS A 29 6.49 1.80 -22.85
C LYS A 29 5.39 2.72 -22.33
N GLY A 30 5.77 3.90 -21.86
CA GLY A 30 4.85 4.98 -21.53
C GLY A 30 5.52 6.33 -21.64
N SER A 31 4.71 7.38 -21.70
CA SER A 31 5.18 8.75 -21.78
C SER A 31 4.36 9.63 -20.84
N HIS A 32 5.00 10.64 -20.25
CA HIS A 32 4.36 11.61 -19.38
C HIS A 32 4.81 13.02 -19.76
N GLU A 33 3.86 13.93 -19.86
CA GLU A 33 4.11 15.36 -20.07
C GLU A 33 3.96 16.09 -18.75
N PHE A 34 4.94 16.93 -18.43
CA PHE A 34 5.01 17.69 -17.20
C PHE A 34 5.38 19.14 -17.51
N THR A 35 4.44 20.06 -17.27
CA THR A 35 4.64 21.50 -17.45
C THR A 35 4.86 22.18 -16.11
N VAL A 36 5.97 22.91 -16.00
CA VAL A 36 6.27 23.81 -14.88
C VAL A 36 5.86 25.22 -15.28
N ALA A 37 4.70 25.67 -14.80
CA ALA A 37 4.26 27.05 -14.96
C ALA A 37 4.89 27.96 -13.90
N GLY A 38 5.28 29.17 -14.31
CA GLY A 38 5.93 30.13 -13.41
C GLY A 38 7.37 29.72 -13.08
N TYR A 39 8.12 29.21 -14.07
CA TYR A 39 9.48 28.70 -13.90
C TYR A 39 10.37 29.70 -13.15
N SER A 40 10.31 30.98 -13.54
CA SER A 40 11.09 32.06 -12.94
C SER A 40 10.88 32.19 -11.43
N LEU A 41 9.64 32.00 -10.96
CA LEU A 41 9.30 32.03 -9.53
C LEU A 41 9.84 30.81 -8.81
N GLN A 42 9.72 29.63 -9.42
CA GLN A 42 10.22 28.40 -8.83
C GLN A 42 11.74 28.38 -8.70
N LYS A 43 12.45 28.96 -9.68
CA LYS A 43 13.91 29.10 -9.66
C LYS A 43 14.41 29.98 -8.51
N ARG A 44 13.67 31.03 -8.14
CA ARG A 44 14.05 31.94 -7.02
C ARG A 44 14.22 31.23 -5.68
N ASN A 45 13.63 30.05 -5.51
CA ASN A 45 13.76 29.25 -4.30
C ASN A 45 15.17 28.64 -4.14
N GLY A 46 16.01 28.72 -5.18
CA GLY A 46 17.43 28.35 -5.13
C GLY A 46 17.70 26.85 -5.24
N ALA A 47 19.00 26.51 -5.21
CA ALA A 47 19.46 25.14 -5.39
C ALA A 47 18.90 24.18 -4.32
N GLY A 48 18.49 23.00 -4.77
CA GLY A 48 17.82 21.98 -3.95
C GLY A 48 16.30 22.13 -3.86
N HIS A 49 15.72 23.26 -4.28
CA HIS A 49 14.26 23.38 -4.44
C HIS A 49 13.79 22.48 -5.58
N ARG A 50 12.81 21.62 -5.28
CA ARG A 50 12.29 20.63 -6.22
C ARG A 50 10.81 20.82 -6.49
N ILE A 51 10.43 20.47 -7.70
CA ILE A 51 9.05 20.38 -8.16
C ILE A 51 8.84 18.95 -8.64
N SER A 52 7.70 18.36 -8.29
CA SER A 52 7.32 17.04 -8.77
C SER A 52 6.14 17.13 -9.71
N SER A 53 6.11 16.26 -10.73
CA SER A 53 4.91 16.03 -11.52
C SER A 53 3.86 15.28 -10.70
N GLY A 54 2.64 15.18 -11.24
CA GLY A 54 1.70 14.16 -10.81
C GLY A 54 2.24 12.75 -11.09
N SER A 55 1.70 11.75 -10.40
CA SER A 55 2.04 10.36 -10.63
C SER A 55 1.49 9.87 -11.97
N PHE A 56 2.23 9.00 -12.65
CA PHE A 56 1.80 8.32 -13.88
C PHE A 56 2.21 6.84 -13.87
N GLU A 57 1.47 6.00 -14.59
CA GLU A 57 1.67 4.55 -14.56
C GLU A 57 2.33 4.02 -15.83
N VAL A 58 3.42 3.25 -15.66
CA VAL A 58 4.07 2.51 -16.76
C VAL A 58 4.54 1.16 -16.22
N GLY A 59 4.23 0.08 -16.93
CA GLY A 59 4.62 -1.28 -16.52
C GLY A 59 3.97 -1.76 -15.22
N GLY A 60 2.88 -1.14 -14.77
CA GLY A 60 2.23 -1.44 -13.49
C GLY A 60 2.87 -0.74 -12.27
N TYR A 61 3.79 0.19 -12.51
CA TYR A 61 4.46 0.97 -11.46
C TYR A 61 4.08 2.44 -11.57
N SER A 62 3.97 3.10 -10.42
CA SER A 62 3.74 4.54 -10.32
C SER A 62 5.06 5.28 -10.37
N TRP A 63 5.17 6.23 -11.30
CA TRP A 63 6.33 7.06 -11.54
C TRP A 63 6.00 8.54 -11.36
N ALA A 64 7.01 9.37 -11.13
CA ALA A 64 6.87 10.83 -11.14
C ALA A 64 8.17 11.47 -11.64
N VAL A 65 8.10 12.64 -12.28
CA VAL A 65 9.28 13.42 -12.65
C VAL A 65 9.60 14.41 -11.53
N ARG A 66 10.87 14.47 -11.12
CA ARG A 66 11.41 15.49 -10.20
C ARG A 66 12.27 16.46 -10.96
N PHE A 67 12.01 17.74 -10.79
CA PHE A 67 12.72 18.82 -11.48
C PHE A 67 13.27 19.85 -10.49
N TYR A 68 14.48 20.32 -10.75
CA TYR A 68 15.20 21.28 -9.93
C TYR A 68 15.61 22.47 -10.82
N PRO A 69 14.85 23.58 -10.80
CA PRO A 69 15.10 24.73 -11.69
C PRO A 69 16.44 25.44 -11.46
N ALA A 70 17.02 25.30 -10.26
CA ALA A 70 18.30 25.90 -9.89
C ALA A 70 19.37 24.85 -9.52
N GLY A 71 19.17 23.59 -9.95
CA GLY A 71 20.07 22.47 -9.64
C GLY A 71 19.71 21.74 -8.35
N SER A 72 20.13 20.46 -8.25
CA SER A 72 19.76 19.58 -7.13
C SER A 72 20.68 19.62 -5.91
N THR A 73 21.91 20.14 -6.04
CA THR A 73 22.90 20.22 -4.96
C THR A 73 23.38 21.65 -4.76
N LYS A 74 23.77 22.00 -3.53
CA LYS A 74 24.32 23.32 -3.19
C LYS A 74 25.83 23.41 -3.40
N ASP A 75 26.49 22.27 -3.64
CA ASP A 75 27.94 22.12 -3.58
C ASP A 75 28.62 22.03 -4.97
N GLN A 76 27.89 22.24 -6.06
CA GLN A 76 28.45 22.23 -7.42
C GLN A 76 27.97 23.45 -8.23
N GLU A 77 28.86 23.90 -9.12
CA GLU A 77 28.72 25.00 -10.09
C GLU A 77 27.26 25.31 -10.46
N GLU A 78 26.82 26.47 -9.97
CA GLU A 78 25.58 27.14 -10.34
C GLU A 78 25.49 27.24 -11.87
N GLY A 79 24.37 26.83 -12.46
CA GLY A 79 24.14 27.05 -13.89
C GLY A 79 23.44 25.93 -14.64
N HIS A 80 23.10 24.80 -14.00
CA HIS A 80 22.35 23.72 -14.65
C HIS A 80 21.04 23.42 -13.93
N VAL A 81 20.01 23.09 -14.69
CA VAL A 81 18.80 22.44 -14.16
C VAL A 81 19.06 20.95 -13.98
N SER A 82 18.36 20.33 -13.04
CA SER A 82 18.42 18.88 -12.81
C SER A 82 17.05 18.23 -12.98
N VAL A 83 17.02 17.01 -13.51
CA VAL A 83 15.78 16.25 -13.70
C VAL A 83 15.98 14.76 -13.40
N PHE A 84 15.02 14.16 -12.72
CA PHE A 84 15.07 12.76 -12.31
C PHE A 84 13.73 12.06 -12.46
N LEU A 85 13.78 10.77 -12.74
CA LEU A 85 12.64 9.86 -12.66
C LEU A 85 12.57 9.26 -11.24
N GLU A 86 11.45 9.56 -10.60
CA GLU A 86 10.80 9.00 -9.43
C GLU A 86 10.16 7.62 -9.57
N LEU A 87 10.59 6.55 -8.89
CA LEU A 87 9.69 5.42 -8.57
C LEU A 87 8.87 5.71 -7.30
N GLY A 88 7.57 5.95 -7.46
CA GLY A 88 6.64 6.24 -6.36
C GLY A 88 6.09 4.98 -5.67
N SER A 89 6.03 3.84 -6.36
CA SER A 89 5.57 2.58 -5.79
C SER A 89 6.53 2.03 -4.72
N THR A 90 5.97 1.52 -3.62
CA THR A 90 6.73 0.65 -2.70
C THR A 90 6.84 -0.73 -3.32
N VAL A 91 7.98 -1.02 -3.93
CA VAL A 91 8.25 -2.31 -4.56
C VAL A 91 9.03 -3.21 -3.61
N VAL A 92 8.64 -4.48 -3.49
CA VAL A 92 9.45 -5.48 -2.75
C VAL A 92 10.56 -6.01 -3.67
N GLU A 93 10.32 -5.98 -4.98
CA GLU A 93 11.22 -6.47 -6.01
C GLU A 93 11.89 -5.33 -6.78
N LYS A 94 12.98 -5.66 -7.49
CA LYS A 94 13.75 -4.74 -8.32
C LYS A 94 12.97 -4.41 -9.60
N VAL A 95 12.86 -3.12 -9.95
CA VAL A 95 12.26 -2.67 -11.20
C VAL A 95 13.34 -2.15 -12.14
N THR A 96 13.56 -2.83 -13.26
CA THR A 96 14.53 -2.39 -14.27
C THR A 96 13.84 -1.54 -15.32
N ALA A 97 14.26 -0.28 -15.47
CA ALA A 97 13.69 0.65 -16.44
C ALA A 97 14.73 1.59 -17.03
N ARG A 98 14.53 2.03 -18.28
CA ARG A 98 15.26 3.15 -18.87
C ARG A 98 14.31 4.29 -19.20
N PHE A 99 14.84 5.49 -19.28
CA PHE A 99 14.05 6.68 -19.57
C PHE A 99 14.84 7.66 -20.43
N ARG A 100 14.13 8.64 -20.99
CA ARG A 100 14.70 9.84 -21.59
C ARG A 100 13.80 11.05 -21.34
N PHE A 101 14.40 12.23 -21.39
CA PHE A 101 13.68 13.49 -21.27
C PHE A 101 13.77 14.29 -22.58
N ARG A 102 12.66 14.95 -22.91
CA ARG A 102 12.54 15.88 -24.04
C ARG A 102 11.97 17.19 -23.53
N VAL A 103 12.35 18.31 -24.12
CA VAL A 103 11.87 19.63 -23.72
C VAL A 103 11.25 20.31 -24.92
N ASN A 104 9.98 20.73 -24.80
CA ASN A 104 9.17 21.33 -25.89
C ASN A 104 9.27 20.56 -27.23
N GLY A 105 9.21 19.24 -27.19
CA GLY A 105 9.29 18.38 -28.38
C GLY A 105 10.69 18.16 -28.96
N ALA A 106 11.70 18.96 -28.60
CA ALA A 106 13.09 18.73 -28.97
C ALA A 106 13.70 17.64 -28.07
N THR A 107 14.50 16.76 -28.67
CA THR A 107 15.17 15.68 -27.93
C THR A 107 16.32 16.28 -27.11
N ALA A 108 16.10 16.41 -25.80
CA ALA A 108 17.08 16.97 -24.86
C ALA A 108 18.03 15.91 -24.30
N SER A 109 17.60 14.65 -24.18
CA SER A 109 18.49 13.52 -23.88
C SER A 109 18.29 12.33 -24.83
N SER A 110 19.37 11.57 -25.05
CA SER A 110 19.26 10.23 -25.61
C SER A 110 18.58 9.27 -24.62
N TRP A 111 18.26 8.05 -25.08
CA TRP A 111 17.85 6.98 -24.18
C TRP A 111 18.96 6.69 -23.18
N GLY A 112 18.62 6.80 -21.89
CA GLY A 112 19.52 6.38 -20.81
C GLY A 112 19.74 4.87 -20.81
N GLN A 113 20.71 4.43 -20.00
CA GLN A 113 20.88 3.02 -19.70
C GLN A 113 19.70 2.49 -18.87
N PHE A 114 19.52 1.18 -18.86
CA PHE A 114 18.60 0.55 -17.91
C PHE A 114 19.15 0.70 -16.49
N ASN A 115 18.33 1.25 -15.62
CA ASN A 115 18.63 1.42 -14.20
C ASN A 115 17.71 0.53 -13.37
N ASP A 116 18.24 0.06 -12.25
CA ASP A 116 17.51 -0.73 -11.28
C ASP A 116 16.96 0.17 -10.18
N PHE A 117 15.63 0.30 -10.14
CA PHE A 117 14.89 0.99 -9.09
C PHE A 117 14.56 0.01 -7.97
N THR A 118 14.85 0.40 -6.74
CA THR A 118 14.68 -0.41 -5.53
C THR A 118 14.12 0.44 -4.38
N LEU A 119 13.82 -0.17 -3.23
CA LEU A 119 13.38 0.58 -2.04
C LEU A 119 14.40 1.63 -1.57
N ILE A 120 15.70 1.40 -1.81
CA ILE A 120 16.79 2.27 -1.37
C ILE A 120 17.19 3.24 -2.48
N SER A 121 17.15 2.80 -3.75
CA SER A 121 17.45 3.63 -4.92
C SER A 121 16.20 3.84 -5.75
N LYS A 122 15.38 4.82 -5.34
CA LYS A 122 14.10 5.15 -6.00
C LYS A 122 14.21 6.19 -7.11
N THR A 123 15.39 6.79 -7.31
CA THR A 123 15.52 7.96 -8.17
C THR A 123 16.76 7.85 -9.05
N TRP A 124 16.58 8.03 -10.36
CA TRP A 124 17.64 8.05 -11.35
C TRP A 124 17.43 9.23 -12.31
N GLY A 125 18.50 9.88 -12.76
CA GLY A 125 18.37 11.09 -13.59
C GLY A 125 19.68 11.81 -13.84
N TYR A 126 19.56 13.09 -14.20
CA TYR A 126 20.67 13.94 -14.60
C TYR A 126 20.78 15.13 -13.66
N GLN A 127 21.88 15.18 -12.90
CA GLN A 127 22.20 16.31 -12.05
C GLN A 127 22.56 17.56 -12.87
N LYS A 128 23.29 17.40 -13.97
CA LYS A 128 23.56 18.45 -14.97
C LYS A 128 22.82 18.10 -16.25
N PHE A 129 21.51 18.42 -16.30
CA PHE A 129 20.67 18.06 -17.44
C PHE A 129 20.83 19.05 -18.60
N MET A 130 20.65 20.34 -18.31
CA MET A 130 20.74 21.42 -19.29
C MET A 130 21.16 22.71 -18.58
N GLU A 131 21.91 23.55 -19.28
CA GLU A 131 22.27 24.88 -18.77
C GLU A 131 21.01 25.73 -18.58
N ILE A 132 20.96 26.48 -17.47
CA ILE A 132 19.85 27.35 -17.10
C ILE A 132 19.65 28.43 -18.17
N GLU A 133 20.73 29.02 -18.68
CA GLU A 133 20.65 30.05 -19.72
C GLU A 133 20.02 29.50 -21.01
N THR A 134 20.40 28.28 -21.39
CA THR A 134 19.81 27.55 -22.52
C THR A 134 18.33 27.27 -22.29
N VAL A 135 17.93 26.80 -21.10
CA VAL A 135 16.52 26.62 -20.74
C VAL A 135 15.74 27.93 -20.89
N GLU A 136 16.28 29.02 -20.35
CA GLU A 136 15.61 30.32 -20.29
C GLU A 136 15.49 30.99 -21.66
N SER A 137 16.47 30.80 -22.54
CA SER A 137 16.50 31.43 -23.85
C SER A 137 15.78 30.61 -24.94
N GLU A 138 15.86 29.28 -24.90
CA GLU A 138 15.38 28.42 -25.99
C GLU A 138 14.10 27.64 -25.65
N TYR A 139 13.84 27.33 -24.38
CA TYR A 139 12.82 26.37 -23.97
C TYR A 139 11.70 26.94 -23.09
N LEU A 140 11.82 28.16 -22.60
CA LEU A 140 10.71 28.81 -21.89
C LEU A 140 9.73 29.44 -22.87
N ILE A 141 8.46 29.04 -22.79
CA ILE A 141 7.36 29.64 -23.53
C ILE A 141 6.39 30.20 -22.50
N ASN A 142 6.20 31.52 -22.47
CA ASN A 142 5.34 32.20 -21.49
C ASN A 142 5.63 31.80 -20.02
N ASP A 143 6.92 31.80 -19.63
CA ASP A 143 7.40 31.36 -18.31
C ASP A 143 6.99 29.92 -17.93
N CYS A 144 6.71 29.09 -18.94
CA CYS A 144 6.39 27.68 -18.78
C CYS A 144 7.46 26.82 -19.45
N LEU A 145 7.94 25.81 -18.71
CA LEU A 145 8.82 24.77 -19.23
C LEU A 145 8.04 23.47 -19.35
N THR A 146 7.96 22.88 -20.55
CA THR A 146 7.29 21.59 -20.74
C THR A 146 8.30 20.49 -21.01
N MET A 147 8.32 19.49 -20.13
CA MET A 147 9.15 18.30 -20.26
C MET A 147 8.30 17.08 -20.61
N HIS A 148 8.81 16.23 -21.49
CA HIS A 148 8.26 14.90 -21.74
C HIS A 148 9.23 13.85 -21.23
N CYS A 149 8.74 12.93 -20.41
CA CYS A 149 9.48 11.77 -19.94
C CYS A 149 8.96 10.54 -20.67
N ASP A 150 9.82 9.87 -21.45
CA ASP A 150 9.51 8.55 -21.99
C ASP A 150 10.17 7.49 -21.10
N VAL A 151 9.44 6.44 -20.76
CA VAL A 151 9.88 5.37 -19.87
C VAL A 151 9.66 4.02 -20.55
N GLU A 152 10.65 3.14 -20.47
CA GLU A 152 10.53 1.74 -20.87
C GLU A 152 10.88 0.84 -19.68
N VAL A 153 9.92 0.04 -19.23
CA VAL A 153 10.04 -0.87 -18.09
C VAL A 153 10.21 -2.29 -18.61
N VAL A 154 11.24 -2.98 -18.12
CA VAL A 154 11.45 -4.41 -18.36
C VAL A 154 10.48 -5.19 -17.49
N LYS A 155 9.66 -6.02 -18.12
CA LYS A 155 8.72 -6.90 -17.43
C LYS A 155 8.98 -8.35 -17.84
N GLU A 156 9.28 -9.18 -16.86
CA GLU A 156 9.45 -10.62 -17.08
C GLU A 156 8.09 -11.30 -17.03
N LEU A 157 7.68 -11.89 -18.16
CA LEU A 157 6.52 -12.75 -18.28
C LEU A 157 6.98 -14.20 -18.16
N LYS A 158 6.72 -14.82 -17.01
CA LYS A 158 6.84 -16.27 -16.85
C LYS A 158 5.55 -16.93 -17.36
N THR A 159 5.52 -17.34 -18.61
CA THR A 159 4.44 -18.18 -19.16
C THR A 159 4.84 -19.65 -19.05
N GLY A 160 4.53 -20.23 -17.89
CA GLY A 160 4.71 -21.65 -17.62
C GLY A 160 4.00 -22.06 -16.33
N ALA A 161 2.86 -22.73 -16.46
CA ALA A 161 2.13 -23.49 -15.43
C ALA A 161 1.83 -22.84 -14.07
N THR A 162 1.90 -21.52 -13.91
CA THR A 162 1.28 -20.85 -12.77
C THR A 162 0.73 -19.52 -13.24
N MET A 163 -0.58 -19.34 -13.07
CA MET A 163 -1.22 -18.04 -13.20
C MET A 163 -0.38 -17.03 -12.40
N SER A 164 0.31 -16.12 -13.09
CA SER A 164 0.64 -14.83 -12.53
C SER A 164 -0.68 -14.15 -12.25
N ARG A 165 -1.26 -14.46 -11.09
CA ARG A 165 -2.35 -13.69 -10.53
C ARG A 165 -1.69 -12.35 -10.22
N PHE A 166 -2.05 -11.32 -10.98
CA PHE A 166 -2.36 -10.07 -10.30
C PHE A 166 -3.33 -10.48 -9.19
N ILE A 167 -2.82 -10.64 -7.98
CA ILE A 167 -3.71 -10.85 -6.85
C ILE A 167 -4.38 -9.49 -6.73
N THR A 168 -5.56 -9.36 -7.33
CA THR A 168 -6.51 -8.34 -6.94
C THR A 168 -6.70 -8.56 -5.45
N VAL A 169 -5.95 -7.83 -4.63
CA VAL A 169 -6.12 -7.88 -3.19
C VAL A 169 -7.52 -7.33 -2.96
N PRO A 170 -8.47 -8.15 -2.50
CA PRO A 170 -9.79 -7.64 -2.22
C PRO A 170 -9.65 -6.52 -1.19
N PRO A 171 -10.49 -5.46 -1.26
CA PRO A 171 -10.46 -4.39 -0.28
C PRO A 171 -10.41 -4.96 1.15
N PRO A 172 -9.68 -4.32 2.08
CA PRO A 172 -9.61 -4.79 3.47
C PRO A 172 -11.03 -4.98 4.04
N ALA A 173 -11.41 -6.22 4.27
CA ALA A 173 -12.75 -6.61 4.73
C ALA A 173 -12.74 -7.18 6.16
N ILE A 174 -11.62 -7.06 6.88
CA ILE A 174 -11.47 -7.61 8.24
C ILE A 174 -12.52 -7.03 9.20
N CYS A 175 -12.82 -5.72 9.12
CA CYS A 175 -13.87 -5.10 9.94
C CYS A 175 -15.24 -5.72 9.65
N CYS A 176 -15.56 -6.00 8.38
CA CYS A 176 -16.82 -6.65 8.00
C CYS A 176 -16.88 -8.09 8.50
N HIS A 177 -15.78 -8.84 8.43
CA HIS A 177 -15.73 -10.21 8.93
C HIS A 177 -15.83 -10.28 10.46
N LEU A 178 -15.22 -9.34 11.18
CA LEU A 178 -15.33 -9.24 12.64
C LEU A 178 -16.73 -8.78 13.06
N GLU A 179 -17.36 -7.89 12.31
CA GLU A 179 -18.77 -7.52 12.51
C GLU A 179 -19.69 -8.74 12.37
N GLN A 180 -19.52 -9.51 11.29
CA GLN A 180 -20.26 -10.76 11.09
C GLN A 180 -20.00 -11.78 12.19
N LEU A 181 -18.78 -11.86 12.72
CA LEU A 181 -18.45 -12.73 13.85
C LEU A 181 -19.18 -12.31 15.14
N LEU A 182 -19.29 -10.99 15.39
CA LEU A 182 -20.07 -10.48 16.53
C LEU A 182 -21.56 -10.78 16.36
N GLU A 183 -22.10 -10.62 15.15
CA GLU A 183 -23.52 -10.89 14.85
C GLU A 183 -23.88 -12.37 14.87
N SER A 184 -23.00 -13.25 14.37
CA SER A 184 -23.24 -14.70 14.32
C SER A 184 -23.14 -15.36 15.70
N LYS A 185 -22.44 -14.71 16.64
CA LYS A 185 -22.13 -15.22 17.99
C LYS A 185 -21.34 -16.53 18.00
N GLU A 186 -20.72 -16.89 16.88
CA GLU A 186 -19.98 -18.13 16.74
C GLU A 186 -18.70 -18.10 17.55
N GLY A 187 -18.57 -19.00 18.54
CA GLY A 187 -17.37 -19.10 19.36
C GLY A 187 -17.29 -18.07 20.50
N CYS A 188 -18.39 -17.36 20.82
CA CYS A 188 -18.43 -16.49 21.98
C CYS A 188 -18.17 -17.27 23.28
N ASP A 189 -17.21 -16.78 24.05
CA ASP A 189 -16.72 -17.38 25.30
C ASP A 189 -16.97 -16.47 26.52
N VAL A 190 -17.62 -15.31 26.30
CA VAL A 190 -18.08 -14.40 27.35
C VAL A 190 -19.42 -13.76 26.97
N THR A 191 -20.24 -13.46 27.96
CA THR A 191 -21.54 -12.80 27.88
C THR A 191 -21.54 -11.65 28.89
N PHE A 192 -21.77 -10.43 28.43
CA PHE A 192 -21.90 -9.26 29.28
C PHE A 192 -23.37 -8.97 29.57
N GLN A 193 -23.70 -8.84 30.85
CA GLN A 193 -25.01 -8.38 31.28
C GLN A 193 -24.94 -6.89 31.60
N VAL A 194 -25.64 -6.08 30.80
CA VAL A 194 -25.76 -4.63 30.94
C VAL A 194 -27.23 -4.32 31.21
N GLU A 195 -27.54 -3.88 32.42
CA GLU A 195 -28.91 -3.78 32.92
C GLU A 195 -29.70 -5.10 32.74
N ARG A 196 -30.60 -5.16 31.75
CA ARG A 196 -31.43 -6.34 31.40
C ARG A 196 -31.06 -6.96 30.05
N SER A 197 -30.02 -6.46 29.41
CA SER A 197 -29.57 -6.87 28.08
C SER A 197 -28.30 -7.70 28.18
N ASP A 198 -28.27 -8.83 27.47
CA ASP A 198 -27.12 -9.73 27.42
C ASP A 198 -26.42 -9.62 26.05
N TYR A 199 -25.09 -9.53 26.09
CA TYR A 199 -24.23 -9.34 24.92
C TYR A 199 -23.14 -10.41 24.87
N ASP A 200 -23.25 -11.34 23.92
CA ASP A 200 -22.22 -12.35 23.67
C ASP A 200 -21.02 -11.74 22.93
N ALA A 201 -19.81 -12.14 23.32
CA ALA A 201 -18.57 -11.63 22.73
C ALA A 201 -17.41 -12.62 22.88
N HIS A 202 -16.24 -12.23 22.35
CA HIS A 202 -15.03 -13.02 22.28
C HIS A 202 -13.93 -12.38 23.14
N ARG A 203 -13.48 -13.06 24.19
CA ARG A 203 -12.43 -12.59 25.11
C ARG A 203 -11.15 -12.22 24.35
N VAL A 204 -10.80 -13.00 23.33
CA VAL A 204 -9.60 -12.74 22.50
C VAL A 204 -9.68 -11.44 21.72
N VAL A 205 -10.84 -11.14 21.11
CA VAL A 205 -11.04 -9.90 20.33
C VAL A 205 -11.04 -8.70 21.26
N LEU A 206 -11.79 -8.80 22.38
CA LEU A 206 -11.83 -7.75 23.40
C LEU A 206 -10.45 -7.47 23.99
N SER A 207 -9.69 -8.52 24.33
CA SER A 207 -8.35 -8.38 24.93
C SER A 207 -7.30 -7.87 23.95
N ALA A 208 -7.44 -8.17 22.66
CA ALA A 208 -6.56 -7.60 21.64
C ALA A 208 -6.76 -6.10 21.45
N ARG A 209 -7.95 -5.60 21.81
CA ARG A 209 -8.44 -4.25 21.46
C ARG A 209 -8.73 -3.38 22.68
N SER A 210 -8.50 -3.89 23.88
CA SER A 210 -8.66 -3.17 25.15
C SER A 210 -7.77 -3.82 26.21
N PRO A 211 -6.71 -3.13 26.64
CA PRO A 211 -5.89 -3.56 27.77
C PRO A 211 -6.69 -3.79 29.06
N VAL A 212 -7.79 -3.06 29.30
CA VAL A 212 -8.72 -3.33 30.41
C VAL A 212 -9.29 -4.74 30.33
N PHE A 213 -9.87 -5.12 29.17
CA PHE A 213 -10.37 -6.48 28.98
C PHE A 213 -9.25 -7.52 28.99
N ARG A 214 -8.06 -7.17 28.48
CA ARG A 214 -6.89 -8.04 28.55
C ARG A 214 -6.49 -8.35 29.99
N ALA A 215 -6.44 -7.34 30.86
CA ALA A 215 -6.12 -7.51 32.27
C ALA A 215 -7.22 -8.30 32.99
N GLN A 216 -8.49 -8.03 32.68
CA GLN A 216 -9.62 -8.76 33.25
C GLN A 216 -9.60 -10.25 32.88
N PHE A 217 -9.30 -10.58 31.62
CA PHE A 217 -9.44 -11.95 31.11
C PHE A 217 -8.16 -12.78 31.16
N PHE A 218 -6.99 -12.15 31.09
CA PHE A 218 -5.69 -12.81 31.00
C PHE A 218 -4.67 -12.26 32.01
N GLY A 219 -5.08 -11.35 32.91
CA GLY A 219 -4.22 -10.83 33.97
C GLY A 219 -4.14 -11.74 35.19
N PRO A 220 -3.32 -11.37 36.19
CA PRO A 220 -3.06 -12.20 37.38
C PRO A 220 -4.31 -12.54 38.22
N MET A 221 -5.40 -11.80 38.07
CA MET A 221 -6.67 -11.99 38.80
C MET A 221 -7.75 -12.72 37.97
N ALA A 222 -7.43 -13.21 36.77
CA ALA A 222 -8.42 -13.80 35.86
C ALA A 222 -9.11 -15.07 36.40
N ASP A 223 -8.50 -15.77 37.38
CA ASP A 223 -8.94 -17.09 37.85
C ASP A 223 -9.19 -17.20 39.37
N THR A 224 -9.17 -16.11 40.14
CA THR A 224 -9.20 -16.22 41.62
C THR A 224 -10.61 -16.31 42.25
N GLY A 225 -11.69 -16.30 41.46
CA GLY A 225 -13.05 -16.22 42.04
C GLY A 225 -14.22 -16.59 41.13
N GLY A 226 -14.04 -17.56 40.23
CA GLY A 226 -15.10 -17.99 39.31
C GLY A 226 -15.21 -17.05 38.11
N GLY A 227 -14.25 -17.16 37.19
CA GLY A 227 -14.27 -16.54 35.86
C GLY A 227 -15.39 -17.14 35.01
N GLY A 228 -16.62 -16.87 35.40
CA GLY A 228 -17.81 -17.33 34.71
C GLY A 228 -17.87 -16.68 33.34
N ARG A 229 -18.51 -17.39 32.41
CA ARG A 229 -18.94 -16.88 31.11
C ARG A 229 -19.69 -15.53 31.22
N TYR A 230 -20.18 -15.13 32.40
CA TYR A 230 -20.97 -13.92 32.60
C TYR A 230 -20.19 -12.80 33.33
N VAL A 231 -20.19 -11.61 32.74
CA VAL A 231 -19.62 -10.38 33.32
C VAL A 231 -20.72 -9.32 33.45
N ARG A 232 -20.92 -8.76 34.65
CA ARG A 232 -21.92 -7.70 34.86
C ARG A 232 -21.30 -6.32 34.73
N ILE A 233 -21.95 -5.45 33.97
CA ILE A 233 -21.58 -4.03 33.83
C ILE A 233 -22.72 -3.21 34.42
N LEU A 234 -22.43 -2.49 35.51
CA LEU A 234 -23.43 -1.74 36.28
C LEU A 234 -23.54 -0.28 35.83
N ASP A 235 -22.45 0.30 35.33
CA ASP A 235 -22.32 1.74 35.07
C ASP A 235 -22.36 2.08 33.58
N MET A 236 -23.19 1.38 32.80
CA MET A 236 -23.32 1.66 31.37
C MET A 236 -24.72 1.38 30.85
N LYS A 237 -25.22 2.26 29.98
CA LYS A 237 -26.48 2.02 29.25
C LYS A 237 -26.27 0.98 28.14
N PRO A 238 -27.28 0.14 27.84
CA PRO A 238 -27.20 -0.85 26.76
C PRO A 238 -26.74 -0.28 25.40
N THR A 239 -27.26 0.88 25.00
CA THR A 239 -26.92 1.52 23.72
C THR A 239 -25.46 1.99 23.63
N VAL A 240 -24.88 2.41 24.76
CA VAL A 240 -23.47 2.82 24.83
C VAL A 240 -22.58 1.59 24.77
N PHE A 241 -22.93 0.52 25.50
CA PHE A 241 -22.17 -0.71 25.48
C PHE A 241 -22.18 -1.40 24.11
N GLU A 242 -23.32 -1.38 23.42
CA GLU A 242 -23.43 -1.85 22.05
C GLU A 242 -22.49 -1.08 21.11
N ALA A 243 -22.41 0.25 21.25
CA ALA A 243 -21.50 1.07 20.49
C ALA A 243 -20.01 0.80 20.81
N VAL A 244 -19.67 0.55 22.09
CA VAL A 244 -18.33 0.12 22.51
C VAL A 244 -17.96 -1.21 21.85
N LEU A 245 -18.84 -2.20 21.93
CA LEU A 245 -18.62 -3.50 21.30
C LEU A 245 -18.43 -3.36 19.80
N ARG A 246 -19.33 -2.66 19.11
CA ARG A 246 -19.23 -2.44 17.66
C ARG A 246 -17.92 -1.74 17.29
N PHE A 247 -17.49 -0.74 18.06
CA PHE A 247 -16.21 -0.07 17.84
C PHE A 247 -15.01 -1.01 18.02
N ILE A 248 -15.00 -1.85 19.06
CA ILE A 248 -13.93 -2.81 19.31
C ILE A 248 -13.75 -3.76 18.11
N TYR A 249 -14.84 -4.23 17.52
CA TYR A 249 -14.81 -5.18 16.39
C TYR A 249 -14.58 -4.52 15.02
N THR A 250 -14.99 -3.26 14.84
CA THR A 250 -15.10 -2.67 13.49
C THR A 250 -14.36 -1.35 13.30
N ASP A 251 -13.83 -0.73 14.36
CA ASP A 251 -13.27 0.63 14.37
C ASP A 251 -14.28 1.73 13.98
N ARG A 252 -15.59 1.42 13.98
CA ARG A 252 -16.65 2.35 13.59
C ARG A 252 -17.55 2.70 14.77
N LEU A 253 -17.80 4.00 14.93
CA LEU A 253 -18.81 4.51 15.85
C LEU A 253 -20.15 4.66 15.11
N PRO A 254 -21.29 4.46 15.78
CA PRO A 254 -22.60 4.73 15.20
C PRO A 254 -22.73 6.22 14.80
N PRO A 255 -23.51 6.52 13.75
CA PRO A 255 -23.80 7.90 13.33
C PRO A 255 -24.36 8.74 14.49
N VAL A 256 -24.08 10.04 14.50
CA VAL A 256 -24.72 10.96 15.44
C VAL A 256 -26.15 11.19 14.94
N GLU A 257 -27.16 10.77 15.71
CA GLU A 257 -28.53 11.26 15.47
C GLU A 257 -28.60 12.70 15.98
N ASP A 258 -29.17 13.61 15.18
CA ASP A 258 -29.10 15.08 15.32
C ASP A 258 -29.83 15.67 16.56
N GLY A 259 -30.04 14.89 17.63
CA GLY A 259 -30.77 15.31 18.84
C GLY A 259 -29.95 15.56 20.10
N GLU A 260 -28.75 15.00 20.24
CA GLU A 260 -27.96 15.10 21.49
C GLU A 260 -26.44 15.18 21.22
N ALA A 261 -25.99 16.30 20.65
CA ALA A 261 -24.60 16.50 20.23
C ALA A 261 -23.58 16.53 21.39
N ALA A 262 -23.95 17.04 22.57
CA ALA A 262 -23.04 17.18 23.72
C ALA A 262 -22.90 15.88 24.54
N ALA A 263 -23.98 15.12 24.72
CA ALA A 263 -23.92 13.79 25.33
C ALA A 263 -23.17 12.81 24.40
N SER A 264 -23.36 12.96 23.09
CA SER A 264 -22.68 12.20 22.04
C SER A 264 -21.17 12.32 22.01
N SER A 265 -20.58 13.47 22.35
CA SER A 265 -19.13 13.63 22.34
C SER A 265 -18.46 12.96 23.55
N CYS A 266 -19.11 13.03 24.72
CA CYS A 266 -18.60 12.53 25.99
C CYS A 266 -18.38 11.01 25.96
N TRP A 267 -19.41 10.21 25.63
CA TRP A 267 -19.25 8.75 25.62
C TRP A 267 -18.36 8.24 24.47
N ARG A 268 -18.19 9.01 23.38
CA ARG A 268 -17.27 8.63 22.29
C ARG A 268 -15.81 8.77 22.68
N GLU A 269 -15.46 9.75 23.53
CA GLU A 269 -14.13 9.83 24.12
C GLU A 269 -13.92 8.66 25.09
N ASP A 270 -14.91 8.36 25.94
CA ASP A 270 -14.87 7.21 26.84
C ASP A 270 -14.70 5.87 26.09
N VAL A 271 -15.39 5.67 24.96
CA VAL A 271 -15.25 4.46 24.11
C VAL A 271 -13.83 4.37 23.54
N ARG A 272 -13.31 5.49 23.04
CA ARG A 272 -11.97 5.53 22.46
C ARG A 272 -10.88 5.38 23.52
N GLU A 273 -11.14 5.77 24.76
CA GLU A 273 -10.22 5.63 25.88
C GLU A 273 -10.23 4.18 26.40
N MET A 274 -11.40 3.53 26.54
CA MET A 274 -11.49 2.09 26.86
C MET A 274 -10.83 1.18 25.82
N ALA A 275 -10.80 1.61 24.55
CA ALA A 275 -10.13 0.88 23.47
C ALA A 275 -8.63 1.19 23.37
N ARG A 276 -8.13 2.26 24.01
CA ARG A 276 -6.72 2.70 23.93
C ARG A 276 -5.92 2.54 25.21
N SER A 277 -6.55 2.47 26.38
CA SER A 277 -5.90 2.30 27.69
C SER A 277 -5.85 0.87 28.15
#